data_AF-A0A4Z0PW49-F1
#
_entry.id   AF-A0A4Z0PW49-F1
#
_cell.length_a   1.000
_cell.length_b   1.000
_cell.length_c   1.000
_cell.angle_alpha   90.00
_cell.angle_beta   90.00
_cell.angle_gamma   90.00
#
_symmetry.space_group_name_H-M   'P 1'
#
loop_
_entity.id
_entity.type
_entity.pdbx_description
1 polymer ?
#
loop_
_entity_poly.entity_id
_entity_poly.type
_entity_poly.pdbx_seq_one_letter_code
_entity_poly.pdbx_strand_id
1 'polypeptide(L)'
;MKEQLVNDNDLFNLTIATSPEDVDSINKKFYGKYNYPWPPRSFPAYPAGMAGRLLNQDIGSWDHSRIPARPRIWVAGCGTNQALFTALRFPEADVIGTDLSAQSLQLGRKNAAQMGIANLKLEEKSINEVTYAEEFDYIICTGVVHHNANPELTLAKLAGALKPSGVIEFMVYNYYHRLMTTACQNAVRTFYNREESLDMDLEMTIVKKLIAHFPFRNLMGEYMRTHHSAPEAKIADCLLQPVEYSYTVESLEKLVGAGNLELLIHCINQTDVAVNALNWNTHFDEPLLAQEYEALPDNKRWQISNLLMLNDSPMLWFYLQRKDAPAERLSERDICEGFLASKFAKNTFPVKNHVINLKGTYALSDRTLTYPLIQAPTDALAKKVWDAVNPELTMREVFALAGIEPTFQNVNNARIQLTTSAFPYLLAQ
;
A
#
# COMPACT_ATOMS: atom_id res chain seq x y z
N MET A 1 -33.66 -9.61 -1.29
CA MET A 1 -33.85 -8.67 -0.16
C MET A 1 -32.83 -7.56 -0.38
N LYS A 2 -33.25 -6.34 -0.72
CA LYS A 2 -32.32 -5.21 -0.81
C LYS A 2 -31.95 -4.87 0.63
N GLU A 3 -30.84 -5.39 1.12
CA GLU A 3 -30.21 -4.78 2.29
C GLU A 3 -29.94 -3.32 1.91
N GLN A 4 -30.63 -2.39 2.58
CA GLN A 4 -30.23 -1.00 2.55
C GLN A 4 -28.78 -0.96 2.98
N LEU A 5 -27.87 -0.62 2.06
CA LEU A 5 -26.54 -0.13 2.41
C LEU A 5 -26.76 0.90 3.51
N VAL A 6 -26.16 0.66 4.69
CA VAL A 6 -26.28 1.54 5.85
C VAL A 6 -26.02 2.97 5.39
N ASN A 7 -26.95 3.87 5.67
CA ASN A 7 -26.89 5.27 5.25
C ASN A 7 -25.89 6.03 6.15
N ASP A 8 -24.61 5.65 6.09
CA ASP A 8 -23.49 6.22 6.85
C ASP A 8 -22.82 7.37 6.06
N ASN A 9 -23.59 8.16 5.31
CA ASN A 9 -23.09 9.25 4.47
C ASN A 9 -22.34 10.36 5.23
N ASP A 10 -22.50 10.41 6.56
CA ASP A 10 -21.76 11.32 7.43
C ASP A 10 -20.36 10.79 7.77
N LEU A 11 -20.17 9.46 7.76
CA LEU A 11 -18.91 8.77 8.05
C LEU A 11 -18.14 8.39 6.79
N PHE A 12 -18.87 8.06 5.73
CA PHE A 12 -18.36 7.62 4.44
C PHE A 12 -18.94 8.49 3.34
N ASN A 13 -18.19 8.67 2.27
CA ASN A 13 -18.67 9.44 1.15
C ASN A 13 -19.23 8.49 0.09
N LEU A 14 -20.53 8.16 0.17
CA LEU A 14 -21.19 7.13 -0.64
C LEU A 14 -22.23 7.75 -1.59
N THR A 15 -21.78 8.65 -2.47
CA THR A 15 -22.68 9.45 -3.31
C THR A 15 -23.28 8.61 -4.45
N ILE A 16 -24.62 8.55 -4.55
CA ILE A 16 -25.40 7.99 -5.68
C ILE A 16 -25.08 6.50 -5.99
N ALA A 17 -24.43 5.77 -5.06
CA ALA A 17 -24.07 4.37 -5.25
C ALA A 17 -25.30 3.44 -5.12
N THR A 18 -25.92 3.08 -6.25
CA THR A 18 -27.12 2.23 -6.26
C THR A 18 -26.86 0.77 -6.65
N SER A 19 -25.76 0.49 -7.34
CA SER A 19 -25.30 -0.85 -7.72
C SER A 19 -23.78 -0.89 -7.99
N PRO A 20 -23.13 -2.07 -8.01
CA PRO A 20 -21.74 -2.20 -8.45
C PRO A 20 -21.49 -1.62 -9.85
N GLU A 21 -22.39 -1.84 -10.79
CA GLU A 21 -22.27 -1.36 -12.18
C GLU A 21 -22.36 0.18 -12.25
N ASP A 22 -23.22 0.79 -11.44
CA ASP A 22 -23.33 2.25 -11.35
C ASP A 22 -22.06 2.87 -10.77
N VAL A 23 -21.50 2.27 -9.71
CA VAL A 23 -20.25 2.74 -9.10
C VAL A 23 -19.07 2.56 -10.05
N ASP A 24 -18.99 1.44 -10.78
CA ASP A 24 -17.97 1.24 -11.80
C ASP A 24 -18.08 2.28 -12.92
N SER A 25 -19.30 2.62 -13.36
CA SER A 25 -19.55 3.68 -14.33
C SER A 25 -19.12 5.06 -13.83
N ILE A 26 -19.42 5.39 -12.57
CA ILE A 26 -19.01 6.62 -11.90
C ILE A 26 -17.48 6.70 -11.83
N ASN A 27 -16.82 5.65 -11.30
CA ASN A 27 -15.37 5.58 -11.18
C ASN A 27 -14.68 5.64 -12.55
N LYS A 28 -15.23 4.97 -13.57
CA LYS A 28 -14.75 5.03 -14.95
C LYS A 28 -14.79 6.45 -15.50
N LYS A 29 -15.90 7.18 -15.28
CA LYS A 29 -16.03 8.59 -15.69
C LYS A 29 -15.05 9.48 -14.92
N PHE A 30 -14.91 9.26 -13.61
CA PHE A 30 -14.03 10.03 -12.73
C PHE A 30 -12.56 9.88 -13.11
N TYR A 31 -12.03 8.66 -13.14
CA TYR A 31 -10.63 8.38 -13.50
C TYR A 31 -10.34 8.49 -15.00
N GLY A 32 -11.37 8.50 -15.84
CA GLY A 32 -11.25 8.88 -17.26
C GLY A 32 -11.03 10.38 -17.45
N LYS A 33 -11.52 11.22 -16.52
CA LYS A 33 -11.32 12.67 -16.50
C LYS A 33 -10.04 13.06 -15.75
N TYR A 34 -9.82 12.46 -14.58
CA TYR A 34 -8.69 12.74 -13.71
C TYR A 34 -7.76 11.51 -13.65
N ASN A 35 -6.88 11.37 -14.65
CA ASN A 35 -5.96 10.22 -14.69
C ASN A 35 -5.05 10.20 -13.46
N TYR A 36 -5.14 9.11 -12.70
CA TYR A 36 -4.41 8.90 -11.47
C TYR A 36 -3.74 7.51 -11.45
N PRO A 37 -2.55 7.36 -10.82
CA PRO A 37 -1.66 8.44 -10.41
C PRO A 37 -1.07 9.20 -11.62
N TRP A 38 -0.64 10.45 -11.43
CA TRP A 38 0.05 11.20 -12.49
C TRP A 38 1.39 10.54 -12.86
N PRO A 39 1.94 10.79 -14.07
CA PRO A 39 3.19 10.17 -14.50
C PRO A 39 4.36 10.45 -13.53
N PRO A 40 5.07 9.42 -13.02
CA PRO A 40 6.19 9.62 -12.11
C PRO A 40 7.42 10.15 -12.86
N ARG A 41 8.37 10.73 -12.13
CA ARG A 41 9.63 11.20 -12.74
C ARG A 41 10.50 10.05 -13.22
N SER A 42 10.44 8.90 -12.55
CA SER A 42 11.22 7.72 -12.90
C SER A 42 10.51 6.42 -12.53
N PHE A 43 10.89 5.36 -13.24
CA PHE A 43 10.56 3.98 -12.93
C PHE A 43 11.85 3.18 -12.66
N PRO A 44 12.07 2.70 -11.43
CA PRO A 44 13.20 1.83 -11.13
C PRO A 44 12.94 0.41 -11.65
N ALA A 45 13.96 -0.18 -12.26
CA ALA A 45 13.98 -1.55 -12.76
C ALA A 45 14.98 -2.38 -11.95
N TYR A 46 14.50 -3.45 -11.35
CA TYR A 46 15.27 -4.28 -10.42
C TYR A 46 15.91 -5.46 -11.15
N PRO A 47 17.00 -6.03 -10.61
CA PRO A 47 17.52 -7.32 -11.08
C PRO A 47 16.50 -8.44 -10.88
N ALA A 48 16.58 -9.46 -11.73
CA ALA A 48 15.75 -10.65 -11.64
C ALA A 48 15.79 -11.28 -10.23
N GLY A 49 14.63 -11.75 -9.75
CA GLY A 49 14.44 -12.36 -8.43
C GLY A 49 14.61 -11.43 -7.22
N MET A 50 15.12 -10.20 -7.37
CA MET A 50 15.40 -9.32 -6.22
C MET A 50 14.12 -8.89 -5.50
N ALA A 51 13.13 -8.38 -6.23
CA ALA A 51 11.86 -7.94 -5.63
C ALA A 51 11.12 -9.10 -4.95
N GLY A 52 11.15 -10.30 -5.52
CA GLY A 52 10.55 -11.49 -4.91
C GLY A 52 11.21 -11.87 -3.58
N ARG A 53 12.55 -11.83 -3.50
CA ARG A 53 13.26 -12.09 -2.23
C ARG A 53 12.93 -11.06 -1.16
N LEU A 54 12.92 -9.77 -1.51
CA LEU A 54 12.56 -8.70 -0.57
C LEU A 54 11.12 -8.82 -0.08
N LEU A 55 10.18 -9.13 -0.97
CA LEU A 55 8.78 -9.38 -0.63
C LEU A 55 8.62 -10.59 0.31
N ASN A 56 9.37 -11.67 0.09
CA ASN A 56 9.39 -12.81 1.01
C ASN A 56 9.86 -12.40 2.42
N GLN A 57 10.91 -11.58 2.53
CA GLN A 57 11.39 -11.08 3.83
C GLN A 57 10.39 -10.13 4.50
N ASP A 58 9.67 -9.32 3.72
CA ASP A 58 8.62 -8.43 4.26
C ASP A 58 7.56 -9.20 5.04
N ILE A 59 7.21 -10.41 4.57
CA ILE A 59 6.21 -11.30 5.18
C ILE A 59 6.81 -12.39 6.09
N GLY A 60 8.10 -12.32 6.40
CA GLY A 60 8.78 -13.26 7.30
C GLY A 60 9.15 -14.62 6.72
N SER A 61 9.11 -14.79 5.40
CA SER A 61 9.63 -15.97 4.69
C SER A 61 11.13 -15.80 4.42
N TRP A 62 11.93 -16.08 5.44
CA TRP A 62 13.40 -15.94 5.39
C TRP A 62 14.07 -16.94 4.43
N ASP A 63 13.39 -18.03 4.08
CA ASP A 63 13.81 -19.03 3.09
C ASP A 63 13.45 -18.66 1.64
N HIS A 64 12.77 -17.52 1.44
CA HIS A 64 12.31 -17.02 0.15
C HIS A 64 11.37 -17.95 -0.63
N SER A 65 10.59 -18.79 0.06
CA SER A 65 9.76 -19.82 -0.58
C SER A 65 8.31 -19.40 -0.89
N ARG A 66 7.77 -18.38 -0.21
CA ARG A 66 6.37 -17.95 -0.36
C ARG A 66 6.06 -17.36 -1.73
N ILE A 67 6.92 -16.47 -2.22
CA ILE A 67 6.81 -15.90 -3.57
C ILE A 67 7.83 -16.57 -4.48
N PRO A 68 7.39 -17.31 -5.51
CA PRO A 68 8.30 -18.03 -6.39
C PRO A 68 9.16 -17.06 -7.22
N ALA A 69 10.27 -17.56 -7.79
CA ALA A 69 11.18 -16.74 -8.60
C ALA A 69 10.52 -16.13 -9.85
N ARG A 70 9.50 -16.82 -10.39
CA ARG A 70 8.71 -16.39 -11.56
C ARG A 70 7.22 -16.35 -11.22
N PRO A 71 6.80 -15.36 -10.41
CA PRO A 71 5.42 -15.29 -9.96
C PRO A 71 4.50 -14.82 -11.10
N ARG A 72 3.24 -15.26 -11.05
CA ARG A 72 2.17 -14.62 -11.82
C ARG A 72 1.52 -13.57 -10.94
N ILE A 73 1.50 -12.32 -11.43
CA ILE A 73 1.11 -11.15 -10.64
C ILE A 73 -0.10 -10.47 -11.27
N TRP A 74 -1.10 -10.16 -10.44
CA TRP A 74 -2.21 -9.30 -10.83
C TRP A 74 -2.16 -7.96 -10.10
N VAL A 75 -2.16 -6.87 -10.87
CA VAL A 75 -2.34 -5.51 -10.35
C VAL A 75 -3.79 -5.09 -10.62
N ALA A 76 -4.64 -5.23 -9.59
CA ALA A 76 -6.06 -4.96 -9.64
C ALA A 76 -6.35 -3.48 -9.39
N GLY A 77 -6.88 -2.77 -10.39
CA GLY A 77 -7.01 -1.30 -10.37
C GLY A 77 -5.64 -0.64 -10.55
N CYS A 78 -4.97 -0.97 -11.66
CA CYS A 78 -3.57 -0.58 -11.86
C CYS A 78 -3.33 0.91 -12.11
N GLY A 79 -4.39 1.68 -12.37
CA GLY A 79 -4.32 3.06 -12.79
C GLY A 79 -3.38 3.24 -13.97
N THR A 80 -2.61 4.32 -13.95
CA THR A 80 -1.67 4.64 -15.02
C THR A 80 -0.31 3.92 -14.86
N ASN A 81 0.13 3.66 -13.62
CA ASN A 81 1.55 3.40 -13.34
C ASN A 81 1.86 2.12 -12.55
N GLN A 82 0.94 1.62 -11.72
CA GLN A 82 1.28 0.59 -10.72
C GLN A 82 1.75 -0.70 -11.40
N ALA A 83 1.06 -1.11 -12.48
CA ALA A 83 1.46 -2.27 -13.26
C ALA A 83 2.83 -2.12 -13.94
N LEU A 84 3.23 -0.89 -14.30
CA LEU A 84 4.55 -0.61 -14.88
C LEU A 84 5.66 -0.75 -13.84
N PHE A 85 5.45 -0.22 -12.63
CA PHE A 85 6.37 -0.41 -11.50
C PHE A 85 6.55 -1.90 -11.19
N THR A 86 5.45 -2.65 -11.12
CA THR A 86 5.48 -4.09 -10.86
C THR A 86 6.25 -4.84 -11.94
N ALA A 87 5.96 -4.60 -13.21
CA ALA A 87 6.63 -5.29 -14.32
C ALA A 87 8.15 -5.05 -14.35
N LEU A 88 8.59 -3.82 -14.01
CA LEU A 88 10.02 -3.46 -13.95
C LEU A 88 10.72 -3.97 -12.68
N ARG A 89 10.00 -4.13 -11.57
CA ARG A 89 10.53 -4.73 -10.33
C ARG A 89 10.61 -6.26 -10.40
N PHE A 90 9.71 -6.88 -11.15
CA PHE A 90 9.63 -8.32 -11.35
C PHE A 90 9.83 -8.69 -12.83
N PRO A 91 11.04 -8.55 -13.39
CA PRO A 91 11.27 -8.71 -14.83
C PRO A 91 11.04 -10.14 -15.36
N GLU A 92 11.00 -11.15 -14.48
CA GLU A 92 10.69 -12.54 -14.85
C GLU A 92 9.24 -12.97 -14.56
N ALA A 93 8.41 -12.07 -13.99
CA ALA A 93 7.01 -12.36 -13.71
C ALA A 93 6.14 -12.25 -14.96
N ASP A 94 5.01 -12.97 -14.96
CA ASP A 94 3.87 -12.69 -15.85
C ASP A 94 2.93 -11.71 -15.15
N VAL A 95 2.89 -10.46 -15.62
CA VAL A 95 2.12 -9.38 -14.97
C VAL A 95 0.87 -9.05 -15.78
N ILE A 96 -0.27 -9.05 -15.10
CA ILE A 96 -1.55 -8.55 -15.63
C ILE A 96 -1.97 -7.33 -14.83
N GLY A 97 -2.26 -6.22 -15.50
CA GLY A 97 -2.87 -5.04 -14.90
C GLY A 97 -4.29 -4.83 -15.44
N THR A 98 -5.26 -4.66 -14.54
CA THR A 98 -6.65 -4.37 -14.92
C THR A 98 -7.08 -3.02 -14.37
N ASP A 99 -7.85 -2.26 -15.14
CA ASP A 99 -8.44 -0.99 -14.70
C ASP A 99 -9.75 -0.71 -15.44
N LEU A 100 -10.61 0.18 -14.90
CA LEU A 100 -11.85 0.63 -15.56
C LEU A 100 -11.57 1.73 -16.59
N SER A 101 -10.52 2.53 -16.40
CA SER A 101 -10.20 3.70 -17.22
C SER A 101 -9.39 3.33 -18.45
N ALA A 102 -10.06 3.32 -19.61
CA ALA A 102 -9.42 3.13 -20.91
C ALA A 102 -8.29 4.15 -21.17
N GLN A 103 -8.46 5.39 -20.69
CA GLN A 103 -7.47 6.46 -20.80
C GLN A 103 -6.21 6.15 -19.99
N SER A 104 -6.36 5.71 -18.74
CA SER A 104 -5.23 5.31 -17.89
C SER A 104 -4.47 4.14 -18.51
N LEU A 105 -5.19 3.14 -19.02
CA LEU A 105 -4.60 1.98 -19.70
C LEU A 105 -3.90 2.36 -21.01
N GLN A 106 -4.43 3.31 -21.78
CA GLN A 106 -3.77 3.80 -22.99
C GLN A 106 -2.43 4.46 -22.66
N LEU A 107 -2.39 5.29 -21.62
CA LEU A 107 -1.15 5.90 -21.14
C LEU A 107 -0.18 4.86 -20.59
N GLY A 108 -0.67 3.87 -19.84
CA GLY A 108 0.10 2.72 -19.39
C GLY A 108 0.75 1.95 -20.55
N ARG A 109 -0.02 1.59 -21.58
CA ARG A 109 0.49 0.91 -22.80
C ARG A 109 1.54 1.75 -23.54
N LYS A 110 1.30 3.06 -23.66
CA LYS A 110 2.27 3.99 -24.27
C LYS A 110 3.59 3.99 -23.49
N ASN A 111 3.54 4.09 -22.17
CA ASN A 111 4.74 4.14 -21.32
C ASN A 111 5.46 2.78 -21.29
N ALA A 112 4.71 1.67 -21.26
CA ALA A 112 5.26 0.32 -21.39
C ALA A 112 6.06 0.15 -22.69
N ALA A 113 5.50 0.61 -23.82
CA ALA A 113 6.19 0.57 -25.12
C ALA A 113 7.47 1.43 -25.14
N GLN A 114 7.45 2.62 -24.53
CA GLN A 114 8.64 3.49 -24.41
C GLN A 114 9.76 2.84 -23.59
N MET A 115 9.39 2.08 -22.55
CA MET A 115 10.35 1.44 -21.65
C MET A 115 10.74 0.02 -22.09
N GLY A 116 10.11 -0.53 -23.14
CA GLY A 116 10.38 -1.89 -23.62
C GLY A 116 9.89 -2.98 -22.66
N ILE A 117 8.83 -2.71 -21.89
CA ILE A 117 8.25 -3.70 -20.97
C ILE A 117 7.51 -4.76 -21.80
N ALA A 118 7.98 -6.00 -21.73
CA ALA A 118 7.44 -7.13 -22.50
C ALA A 118 6.62 -8.13 -21.66
N ASN A 119 6.74 -8.07 -20.34
CA ASN A 119 6.13 -9.01 -19.39
C ASN A 119 4.83 -8.49 -18.76
N LEU A 120 4.18 -7.51 -19.40
CA LEU A 120 2.96 -6.87 -18.89
C LEU A 120 1.82 -6.91 -19.91
N LYS A 121 0.67 -7.40 -19.48
CA LYS A 121 -0.62 -7.30 -20.19
C LYS A 121 -1.54 -6.31 -19.46
N LEU A 122 -2.12 -5.37 -20.21
CA LEU A 122 -3.07 -4.37 -19.68
C LEU A 122 -4.47 -4.58 -20.26
N GLU A 123 -5.48 -4.72 -19.40
CA GLU A 123 -6.86 -5.02 -19.77
C GLU A 123 -7.84 -4.02 -19.16
N GLU A 124 -8.83 -3.59 -19.94
CA GLU A 124 -9.97 -2.82 -19.42
C GLU A 124 -10.96 -3.80 -18.83
N LYS A 125 -11.00 -3.90 -17.49
CA LYS A 125 -11.78 -4.91 -16.80
C LYS A 125 -12.09 -4.51 -15.36
N SER A 126 -13.35 -4.64 -14.96
CA SER A 126 -13.76 -4.48 -13.57
C SER A 126 -13.26 -5.65 -12.72
N ILE A 127 -12.84 -5.37 -11.48
CA ILE A 127 -12.53 -6.41 -10.48
C ILE A 127 -13.77 -7.25 -10.19
N ASN A 128 -14.96 -6.64 -10.25
CA ASN A 128 -16.23 -7.31 -9.93
C ASN A 128 -16.62 -8.34 -11.01
N GLU A 129 -16.11 -8.17 -12.24
CA GLU A 129 -16.42 -9.01 -13.40
C GLU A 129 -15.33 -10.04 -13.73
N VAL A 130 -14.26 -10.13 -12.94
CA VAL A 130 -13.23 -11.15 -13.19
C VAL A 130 -13.74 -12.56 -12.91
N THR A 131 -13.18 -13.50 -13.65
CA THR A 131 -13.45 -14.94 -13.56
C THR A 131 -12.17 -15.73 -13.24
N TYR A 132 -11.15 -15.05 -12.68
CA TYR A 132 -9.90 -15.69 -12.30
C TYR A 132 -10.15 -16.65 -11.13
N ALA A 133 -9.46 -17.80 -11.15
CA ALA A 133 -9.58 -18.81 -10.11
C ALA A 133 -8.19 -19.38 -9.77
N GLU A 134 -7.66 -19.00 -8.61
CA GLU A 134 -6.38 -19.49 -8.08
C GLU A 134 -5.21 -19.33 -9.07
N GLU A 135 -5.15 -18.20 -9.74
CA GLU A 135 -4.21 -17.96 -10.84
C GLU A 135 -2.94 -17.23 -10.42
N PHE A 136 -3.00 -16.42 -9.34
CA PHE A 136 -1.95 -15.47 -9.00
C PHE A 136 -1.20 -15.85 -7.72
N ASP A 137 0.13 -15.77 -7.79
CA ASP A 137 1.02 -15.91 -6.63
C ASP A 137 1.06 -14.62 -5.80
N TYR A 138 0.87 -13.48 -6.47
CA TYR A 138 0.87 -12.16 -5.84
C TYR A 138 -0.20 -11.26 -6.47
N ILE A 139 -1.01 -10.62 -5.63
CA ILE A 139 -1.99 -9.62 -6.06
C ILE A 139 -1.64 -8.28 -5.42
N ILE A 140 -1.66 -7.20 -6.20
CA ILE A 140 -1.52 -5.84 -5.70
C ILE A 140 -2.85 -5.13 -5.90
N CYS A 141 -3.46 -4.66 -4.81
CA CYS A 141 -4.72 -3.93 -4.83
C CYS A 141 -4.67 -2.80 -3.80
N THR A 142 -4.17 -1.64 -4.23
CA THR A 142 -3.84 -0.52 -3.35
C THR A 142 -4.60 0.72 -3.80
N GLY A 143 -5.46 1.30 -2.95
CA GLY A 143 -6.21 2.49 -3.36
C GLY A 143 -7.49 2.20 -4.15
N VAL A 144 -8.08 1.01 -4.04
CA VAL A 144 -9.12 0.55 -4.99
C VAL A 144 -10.39 0.04 -4.30
N VAL A 145 -10.27 -0.95 -3.41
CA VAL A 145 -11.45 -1.65 -2.85
C VAL A 145 -12.41 -0.71 -2.11
N HIS A 146 -11.91 0.33 -1.46
CA HIS A 146 -12.73 1.32 -0.77
C HIS A 146 -13.48 2.29 -1.70
N HIS A 147 -13.31 2.19 -3.01
CA HIS A 147 -14.10 2.93 -4.00
C HIS A 147 -15.18 2.06 -4.68
N ASN A 148 -15.39 0.81 -4.24
CA ASN A 148 -16.36 -0.11 -4.83
C ASN A 148 -17.70 -0.09 -4.07
N ALA A 149 -18.80 -0.37 -4.76
CA ALA A 149 -20.14 -0.40 -4.14
C ALA A 149 -20.27 -1.42 -2.99
N ASN A 150 -19.57 -2.55 -3.11
CA ASN A 150 -19.50 -3.56 -2.08
C ASN A 150 -18.04 -4.02 -1.93
N PRO A 151 -17.29 -3.42 -0.98
CA PRO A 151 -15.90 -3.77 -0.72
C PRO A 151 -15.69 -5.26 -0.38
N GLU A 152 -16.63 -5.90 0.32
CA GLU A 152 -16.54 -7.32 0.70
C GLU A 152 -16.61 -8.23 -0.53
N LEU A 153 -17.59 -8.01 -1.43
CA LEU A 153 -17.71 -8.78 -2.68
C LEU A 153 -16.49 -8.56 -3.58
N THR A 154 -15.99 -7.33 -3.64
CA THR A 154 -14.78 -7.00 -4.41
C THR A 154 -13.57 -7.77 -3.86
N LEU A 155 -13.43 -7.80 -2.52
CA LEU A 155 -12.34 -8.50 -1.86
C LEU A 155 -12.43 -10.02 -2.04
N ALA A 156 -13.64 -10.59 -2.03
CA ALA A 156 -13.87 -12.00 -2.34
C ALA A 156 -13.42 -12.37 -3.77
N LYS A 157 -13.53 -11.46 -4.74
CA LYS A 157 -12.99 -11.66 -6.10
C LYS A 157 -11.45 -11.74 -6.09
N LEU A 158 -10.79 -10.92 -5.29
CA LEU A 158 -9.34 -10.99 -5.12
C LEU A 158 -8.93 -12.31 -4.45
N ALA A 159 -9.66 -12.73 -3.40
CA ALA A 159 -9.39 -13.98 -2.70
C ALA A 159 -9.56 -15.20 -3.63
N GLY A 160 -10.62 -15.25 -4.44
CA GLY A 160 -10.85 -16.32 -5.41
C GLY A 160 -9.81 -16.38 -6.53
N ALA A 161 -9.24 -15.24 -6.93
CA ALA A 161 -8.17 -15.17 -7.91
C ALA A 161 -6.80 -15.59 -7.33
N LEU A 162 -6.62 -15.48 -6.02
CA LEU A 162 -5.37 -15.79 -5.32
C LEU A 162 -5.17 -17.29 -5.17
N LYS A 163 -3.97 -17.79 -5.50
CA LYS A 163 -3.57 -19.17 -5.17
C LYS A 163 -3.63 -19.39 -3.66
N PRO A 164 -3.82 -20.63 -3.17
CA PRO A 164 -3.82 -20.93 -1.73
C PRO A 164 -2.57 -20.43 -0.98
N SER A 165 -1.39 -20.47 -1.61
CA SER A 165 -0.13 -19.97 -1.03
C SER A 165 0.19 -18.51 -1.38
N GLY A 166 -0.67 -17.83 -2.13
CA GLY A 166 -0.43 -16.48 -2.63
C GLY A 166 -0.59 -15.42 -1.55
N VAL A 167 -0.11 -14.21 -1.88
CA VAL A 167 -0.18 -13.04 -1.00
C VAL A 167 -0.84 -11.87 -1.72
N ILE A 168 -1.59 -11.05 -0.98
CA ILE A 168 -2.14 -9.79 -1.49
C ILE A 168 -1.45 -8.63 -0.80
N GLU A 169 -0.89 -7.68 -1.56
CA GLU A 169 -0.54 -6.35 -1.07
C GLU A 169 -1.78 -5.45 -1.17
N PHE A 170 -2.34 -5.08 -0.02
CA PHE A 170 -3.65 -4.46 0.10
C PHE A 170 -3.57 -3.11 0.80
N MET A 171 -4.18 -2.07 0.23
CA MET A 171 -4.26 -0.76 0.88
C MET A 171 -5.66 -0.14 0.74
N VAL A 172 -6.18 0.32 1.87
CA VAL A 172 -7.42 1.09 1.97
C VAL A 172 -7.22 2.36 2.80
N TYR A 173 -8.18 3.29 2.71
CA TYR A 173 -8.11 4.50 3.52
C TYR A 173 -8.36 4.24 5.00
N ASN A 174 -7.48 4.83 5.82
CA ASN A 174 -7.61 4.90 7.26
C ASN A 174 -8.63 5.98 7.64
N TYR A 175 -9.63 5.63 8.44
CA TYR A 175 -10.70 6.51 8.90
C TYR A 175 -10.16 7.82 9.49
N TYR A 176 -9.14 7.73 10.35
CA TYR A 176 -8.56 8.90 11.01
C TYR A 176 -7.78 9.81 10.04
N HIS A 177 -7.27 9.25 8.93
CA HIS A 177 -6.59 10.03 7.90
C HIS A 177 -7.59 10.75 6.99
N ARG A 178 -8.87 10.33 7.00
CA ARG A 178 -9.93 10.88 6.14
C ARG A 178 -10.86 11.85 6.83
N LEU A 179 -10.75 12.08 8.15
CA LEU A 179 -11.65 12.99 8.88
C LEU A 179 -11.81 14.36 8.20
N MET A 180 -10.70 15.03 7.89
CA MET A 180 -10.76 16.34 7.22
C MET A 180 -11.17 16.22 5.76
N THR A 181 -10.78 15.13 5.10
CA THR A 181 -11.16 14.85 3.72
C THR A 181 -12.68 14.71 3.58
N THR A 182 -13.29 13.82 4.35
CA THR A 182 -14.74 13.56 4.36
C THR A 182 -15.51 14.81 4.75
N ALA A 183 -15.04 15.56 5.76
CA ALA A 183 -15.66 16.83 6.13
C ALA A 183 -15.62 17.87 4.99
N CYS A 184 -14.49 17.98 4.28
CA CYS A 184 -14.36 18.85 3.12
C CYS A 184 -15.29 18.42 1.98
N GLN A 185 -15.27 17.13 1.63
CA GLN A 185 -16.14 16.52 0.63
C GLN A 185 -17.62 16.85 0.90
N ASN A 186 -18.08 16.59 2.13
CA ASN A 186 -19.46 16.87 2.55
C ASN A 186 -19.79 18.37 2.51
N ALA A 187 -18.86 19.24 2.91
CA ALA A 187 -19.06 20.70 2.82
C ALA A 187 -19.19 21.17 1.37
N VAL A 188 -18.35 20.67 0.46
CA VAL A 188 -18.39 21.00 -0.97
C VAL A 188 -19.72 20.56 -1.59
N ARG A 189 -20.18 19.36 -1.26
CA ARG A 189 -21.42 18.82 -1.81
C ARG A 189 -22.69 19.44 -1.22
N THR A 190 -22.59 20.10 -0.06
CA THR A 190 -23.70 20.89 0.51
C THR A 190 -24.03 22.14 -0.34
N PHE A 191 -23.15 22.60 -1.21
CA PHE A 191 -23.42 23.74 -2.10
C PHE A 191 -24.44 23.44 -3.21
N TYR A 192 -24.81 22.18 -3.45
CA TYR A 192 -25.79 21.78 -4.48
C TYR A 192 -26.59 20.53 -4.06
N ASN A 193 -27.65 20.18 -4.79
CA ASN A 193 -28.46 19.00 -4.48
C ASN A 193 -27.75 17.70 -4.90
N ARG A 194 -26.96 17.10 -4.01
CA ARG A 194 -26.17 15.89 -4.27
C ARG A 194 -26.98 14.63 -4.58
N GLU A 195 -28.30 14.63 -4.32
CA GLU A 195 -29.17 13.48 -4.56
C GLU A 195 -29.59 13.35 -6.04
N GLU A 196 -29.44 14.41 -6.84
CA GLU A 196 -29.86 14.42 -8.24
C GLU A 196 -28.73 14.07 -9.22
N SER A 197 -27.52 14.62 -9.03
CA SER A 197 -26.37 14.34 -9.89
C SER A 197 -25.03 14.78 -9.31
N LEU A 198 -23.94 14.13 -9.73
CA LEU A 198 -22.56 14.54 -9.47
C LEU A 198 -22.11 15.62 -10.48
N ASP A 199 -21.69 16.79 -9.97
CA ASP A 199 -21.10 17.87 -10.77
C ASP A 199 -19.62 18.08 -10.42
N MET A 200 -18.77 17.27 -11.04
CA MET A 200 -17.31 17.30 -10.80
C MET A 200 -16.66 18.64 -11.16
N ASP A 201 -17.23 19.42 -12.09
CA ASP A 201 -16.66 20.71 -12.52
C ASP A 201 -16.96 21.80 -11.48
N LEU A 202 -18.20 21.81 -10.97
CA LEU A 202 -18.58 22.68 -9.87
C LEU A 202 -17.81 22.30 -8.59
N GLU A 203 -17.75 21.03 -8.24
CA GLU A 203 -17.00 20.53 -7.07
C GLU A 203 -15.53 20.98 -7.13
N MET A 204 -14.86 20.78 -8.27
CA MET A 204 -13.48 21.22 -8.48
C MET A 204 -13.32 22.74 -8.34
N THR A 205 -14.27 23.50 -8.88
CA THR A 205 -14.26 24.97 -8.79
C THR A 205 -14.38 25.43 -7.33
N ILE A 206 -15.28 24.83 -6.56
CA ILE A 206 -15.49 25.15 -5.15
C ILE A 206 -14.24 24.79 -4.35
N VAL A 207 -13.71 23.57 -4.50
CA VAL A 207 -12.52 23.11 -3.75
C VAL A 207 -11.32 24.00 -4.03
N LYS A 208 -11.05 24.36 -5.29
CA LYS A 208 -9.93 25.27 -5.60
C LYS A 208 -10.09 26.64 -4.94
N LYS A 209 -11.32 27.18 -4.89
CA LYS A 209 -11.61 28.45 -4.20
C LYS A 209 -11.43 28.31 -2.69
N LEU A 210 -11.84 27.19 -2.09
CA LEU A 210 -11.59 26.90 -0.68
C LEU A 210 -10.08 26.82 -0.41
N ILE A 211 -9.33 26.02 -1.16
CA ILE A 211 -7.86 25.90 -1.01
C ILE A 211 -7.18 27.28 -1.10
N ALA A 212 -7.60 28.14 -2.03
CA ALA A 212 -6.99 29.45 -2.24
C ALA A 212 -7.40 30.52 -1.22
N HIS A 213 -8.60 30.43 -0.65
CA HIS A 213 -9.21 31.55 0.09
C HIS A 213 -9.75 31.19 1.47
N PHE A 214 -9.57 29.97 1.97
CA PHE A 214 -10.07 29.57 3.29
C PHE A 214 -9.41 30.41 4.40
N PRO A 215 -10.17 31.25 5.13
CA PRO A 215 -9.57 32.30 5.96
C PRO A 215 -9.21 31.83 7.37
N PHE A 216 -9.67 30.64 7.78
CA PHE A 216 -9.58 30.20 9.16
C PHE A 216 -8.27 29.46 9.45
N ARG A 217 -7.64 29.79 10.58
CA ARG A 217 -6.45 29.10 11.10
C ARG A 217 -6.89 27.99 12.07
N ASN A 218 -7.34 26.88 11.53
CA ASN A 218 -7.74 25.67 12.25
C ASN A 218 -7.27 24.41 11.49
N LEU A 219 -7.57 23.21 11.99
CA LEU A 219 -7.17 21.95 11.35
C LEU A 219 -7.54 21.88 9.87
N MET A 220 -8.75 22.32 9.49
CA MET A 220 -9.17 22.37 8.09
C MET A 220 -8.33 23.36 7.27
N GLY A 221 -8.04 24.54 7.80
CA GLY A 221 -7.19 25.52 7.12
C GLY A 221 -5.73 25.07 6.99
N GLU A 222 -5.22 24.25 7.91
CA GLU A 222 -3.92 23.61 7.77
C GLU A 222 -3.93 22.55 6.67
N TYR A 223 -4.94 21.68 6.72
CA TYR A 223 -5.17 20.63 5.73
C TYR A 223 -5.28 21.20 4.30
N MET A 224 -6.11 22.22 4.09
CA MET A 224 -6.27 22.90 2.79
C MET A 224 -4.96 23.45 2.22
N ARG A 225 -4.10 24.02 3.08
CA ARG A 225 -2.79 24.55 2.66
C ARG A 225 -1.88 23.47 2.09
N THR A 226 -2.00 22.21 2.54
CA THR A 226 -1.21 21.09 1.99
C THR A 226 -1.55 20.78 0.52
N HIS A 227 -2.69 21.27 0.02
CA HIS A 227 -3.15 21.08 -1.35
C HIS A 227 -2.89 22.27 -2.29
N HIS A 228 -2.35 23.39 -1.81
CA HIS A 228 -2.19 24.62 -2.62
C HIS A 228 -1.43 24.42 -3.93
N SER A 229 -0.41 23.57 -3.93
CA SER A 229 0.42 23.26 -5.10
C SER A 229 0.21 21.84 -5.62
N ALA A 230 -0.88 21.18 -5.21
CA ALA A 230 -1.19 19.83 -5.64
C ALA A 230 -1.63 19.81 -7.11
N PRO A 231 -1.21 18.80 -7.91
CA PRO A 231 -1.79 18.57 -9.22
C PRO A 231 -3.31 18.39 -9.14
N GLU A 232 -4.04 18.81 -10.18
CA GLU A 232 -5.50 18.71 -10.21
C GLU A 232 -6.01 17.28 -9.97
N ALA A 233 -5.37 16.27 -10.57
CA ALA A 233 -5.72 14.86 -10.35
C ALA A 233 -5.54 14.43 -8.88
N LYS A 234 -4.57 14.99 -8.15
CA LYS A 234 -4.39 14.75 -6.71
C LYS A 234 -5.51 15.40 -5.90
N ILE A 235 -5.90 16.62 -6.27
CA ILE A 235 -7.02 17.32 -5.62
C ILE A 235 -8.31 16.53 -5.85
N ALA A 236 -8.56 16.08 -7.08
CA ALA A 236 -9.73 15.27 -7.41
C ALA A 236 -9.76 13.97 -6.61
N ASP A 237 -8.73 13.12 -6.75
CA ASP A 237 -8.63 11.83 -6.06
C ASP A 237 -8.81 11.96 -4.54
N CYS A 238 -8.21 12.99 -3.95
CA CYS A 238 -8.32 13.21 -2.52
C CYS A 238 -9.69 13.78 -2.11
N LEU A 239 -10.14 14.88 -2.72
CA LEU A 239 -11.22 15.72 -2.19
C LEU A 239 -12.55 15.62 -2.94
N LEU A 240 -12.61 14.91 -4.06
CA LEU A 240 -13.79 14.87 -4.93
C LEU A 240 -14.28 13.45 -5.25
N GLN A 241 -13.57 12.41 -4.83
CA GLN A 241 -13.94 11.04 -5.19
C GLN A 241 -15.36 10.70 -4.67
N PRO A 242 -16.34 10.36 -5.52
CA PRO A 242 -17.75 10.16 -5.12
C PRO A 242 -18.07 8.96 -4.22
N VAL A 243 -17.27 7.90 -4.28
CA VAL A 243 -17.52 6.66 -3.53
C VAL A 243 -16.27 6.32 -2.74
N GLU A 244 -16.39 6.33 -1.42
CA GLU A 244 -15.27 6.14 -0.51
C GLU A 244 -15.72 5.58 0.84
N TYR A 245 -15.20 4.41 1.15
CA TYR A 245 -15.18 3.82 2.48
C TYR A 245 -13.85 4.13 3.17
N SER A 246 -13.84 4.18 4.50
CA SER A 246 -12.62 4.25 5.28
C SER A 246 -12.72 3.34 6.49
N TYR A 247 -11.57 2.93 7.03
CA TYR A 247 -11.51 1.84 8.00
C TYR A 247 -10.60 2.18 9.17
N THR A 248 -10.91 1.62 10.33
CA THR A 248 -9.96 1.38 11.43
C THR A 248 -9.28 0.02 11.22
N VAL A 249 -8.27 -0.32 12.02
CA VAL A 249 -7.68 -1.67 11.98
C VAL A 249 -8.73 -2.75 12.24
N GLU A 250 -9.62 -2.55 13.22
CA GLU A 250 -10.67 -3.52 13.56
C GLU A 250 -11.71 -3.70 12.44
N SER A 251 -12.15 -2.61 11.81
CA SER A 251 -13.11 -2.71 10.71
C SER A 251 -12.48 -3.24 9.42
N LEU A 252 -11.18 -2.97 9.20
CA LEU A 252 -10.41 -3.62 8.14
C LEU A 252 -10.31 -5.13 8.37
N GLU A 253 -10.02 -5.58 9.60
CA GLU A 253 -9.95 -7.01 9.92
C GLU A 253 -11.30 -7.72 9.66
N LYS A 254 -12.43 -7.06 9.98
CA LYS A 254 -13.77 -7.58 9.67
C LYS A 254 -14.00 -7.69 8.15
N LEU A 255 -13.69 -6.64 7.38
CA LEU A 255 -13.77 -6.64 5.92
C LEU A 255 -12.95 -7.78 5.31
N VAL A 256 -11.68 -7.89 5.72
CA VAL A 256 -10.75 -8.93 5.27
C VAL A 256 -11.27 -10.33 5.62
N GLY A 257 -11.77 -10.48 6.84
CA GLY A 257 -12.33 -11.73 7.32
C GLY A 257 -13.57 -12.20 6.55
N ALA A 258 -14.42 -11.28 6.09
CA ALA A 258 -15.60 -11.57 5.27
C ALA A 258 -15.22 -12.08 3.87
N GLY A 259 -14.08 -11.64 3.33
CA GLY A 259 -13.52 -12.10 2.06
C GLY A 259 -12.77 -13.44 2.12
N ASN A 260 -12.85 -14.20 3.22
CA ASN A 260 -12.04 -15.41 3.48
C ASN A 260 -10.51 -15.15 3.46
N LEU A 261 -10.10 -13.94 3.83
CA LEU A 261 -8.70 -13.55 3.97
C LEU A 261 -8.38 -13.24 5.44
N GLU A 262 -7.09 -13.12 5.75
CA GLU A 262 -6.59 -12.64 7.03
C GLU A 262 -5.40 -11.70 6.86
N LEU A 263 -5.18 -10.81 7.84
CA LEU A 263 -4.06 -9.88 7.88
C LEU A 263 -2.77 -10.63 8.26
N LEU A 264 -1.72 -10.53 7.44
CA LEU A 264 -0.39 -11.05 7.76
C LEU A 264 0.40 -10.03 8.60
N ILE A 265 0.93 -9.00 7.93
CA ILE A 265 1.77 -7.95 8.50
C ILE A 265 1.62 -6.68 7.66
N HIS A 266 1.88 -5.51 8.24
CA HIS A 266 1.83 -4.25 7.52
C HIS A 266 2.93 -4.12 6.45
N CYS A 267 2.62 -3.45 5.36
CA CYS A 267 3.57 -3.14 4.30
C CYS A 267 4.35 -1.86 4.63
N ILE A 268 5.68 -1.92 4.63
CA ILE A 268 6.51 -0.72 4.76
C ILE A 268 6.55 -0.01 3.41
N ASN A 269 5.73 1.03 3.26
CA ASN A 269 5.61 1.81 2.04
C ASN A 269 6.41 3.11 2.09
N GLN A 270 6.65 3.71 0.93
CA GLN A 270 7.48 4.93 0.81
C GLN A 270 6.86 6.17 1.46
N THR A 271 5.52 6.21 1.61
CA THR A 271 4.84 7.31 2.29
C THR A 271 5.15 7.27 3.77
N ASP A 272 4.99 6.10 4.40
CA ASP A 272 5.29 5.90 5.82
C ASP A 272 6.79 6.10 6.11
N VAL A 273 7.68 5.71 5.18
CA VAL A 273 9.12 6.02 5.27
C VAL A 273 9.38 7.52 5.29
N ALA A 274 8.69 8.29 4.44
CA ALA A 274 8.91 9.73 4.32
C ALA A 274 8.48 10.52 5.58
N VAL A 275 7.54 9.98 6.36
CA VAL A 275 7.04 10.60 7.60
C VAL A 275 7.50 9.87 8.86
N ASN A 276 8.37 8.86 8.73
CA ASN A 276 8.86 8.03 9.82
C ASN A 276 7.75 7.30 10.61
N ALA A 277 6.68 6.89 9.94
CA ALA A 277 5.56 6.12 10.49
C ALA A 277 5.73 4.60 10.24
N LEU A 278 6.89 4.04 10.61
CA LEU A 278 7.30 2.69 10.21
C LEU A 278 6.72 1.56 11.07
N ASN A 279 6.31 1.88 12.29
CA ASN A 279 5.95 0.88 13.30
C ASN A 279 4.49 1.04 13.71
N TRP A 280 3.74 -0.06 13.64
CA TRP A 280 2.36 -0.15 14.13
C TRP A 280 2.24 -0.41 15.63
N ASN A 281 3.37 -0.48 16.34
CA ASN A 281 3.40 -0.73 17.77
C ASN A 281 3.77 0.56 18.54
N THR A 282 3.00 0.83 19.59
CA THR A 282 3.21 1.96 20.50
C THR A 282 4.08 1.52 21.68
N HIS A 283 4.98 2.42 22.13
CA HIS A 283 5.76 2.21 23.34
C HIS A 283 5.12 2.92 24.53
N PHE A 284 5.11 2.25 25.69
CA PHE A 284 4.64 2.79 26.94
C PHE A 284 5.76 2.70 27.99
N ASP A 285 6.11 3.83 28.60
CA ASP A 285 7.14 3.89 29.65
C ASP A 285 6.62 3.33 31.00
N GLU A 286 5.30 3.32 31.21
CA GLU A 286 4.68 2.81 32.43
C GLU A 286 4.64 1.28 32.40
N PRO A 287 5.31 0.59 33.36
CA PRO A 287 5.52 -0.86 33.27
C PRO A 287 4.25 -1.71 33.21
N LEU A 288 3.21 -1.36 33.97
CA LEU A 288 1.97 -2.15 33.98
C LEU A 288 1.24 -2.03 32.63
N LEU A 289 1.12 -0.81 32.11
CA LEU A 289 0.52 -0.55 30.80
C LEU A 289 1.32 -1.22 29.67
N ALA A 290 2.65 -1.17 29.73
CA ALA A 290 3.52 -1.86 28.77
C ALA A 290 3.29 -3.37 28.81
N GLN A 291 3.22 -3.97 30.01
CA GLN A 291 2.98 -5.40 30.18
C GLN A 291 1.62 -5.81 29.60
N GLU A 292 0.56 -5.07 29.92
CA GLU A 292 -0.80 -5.34 29.40
C GLU A 292 -0.85 -5.18 27.88
N TYR A 293 -0.21 -4.15 27.32
CA TYR A 293 -0.14 -3.93 25.88
C TYR A 293 0.62 -5.03 25.16
N GLU A 294 1.80 -5.42 25.65
CA GLU A 294 2.66 -6.43 25.04
C GLU A 294 2.06 -7.84 25.07
N ALA A 295 1.14 -8.12 26.00
CA ALA A 295 0.40 -9.38 26.08
C ALA A 295 -0.71 -9.51 25.01
N LEU A 296 -1.09 -8.41 24.34
CA LEU A 296 -2.14 -8.42 23.34
C LEU A 296 -1.66 -9.03 22.01
N PRO A 297 -2.58 -9.69 21.25
CA PRO A 297 -2.30 -10.11 19.89
C PRO A 297 -2.09 -8.90 18.97
N ASP A 298 -1.42 -9.13 17.84
CA ASP A 298 -0.99 -8.09 16.90
C ASP A 298 -2.12 -7.13 16.50
N ASN A 299 -3.27 -7.66 16.06
CA ASN A 299 -4.42 -6.85 15.63
C ASN A 299 -4.91 -5.87 16.71
N LYS A 300 -4.86 -6.27 17.99
CA LYS A 300 -5.25 -5.39 19.11
C LYS A 300 -4.18 -4.35 19.39
N ARG A 301 -2.89 -4.70 19.30
CA ARG A 301 -1.77 -3.75 19.42
C ARG A 301 -1.83 -2.68 18.31
N TRP A 302 -2.05 -3.11 17.06
CA TRP A 302 -2.22 -2.21 15.91
C TRP A 302 -3.45 -1.32 16.03
N GLN A 303 -4.59 -1.86 16.51
CA GLN A 303 -5.80 -1.06 16.73
C GLN A 303 -5.58 0.01 17.81
N ILE A 304 -4.91 -0.32 18.92
CA ILE A 304 -4.57 0.68 19.94
C ILE A 304 -3.71 1.80 19.33
N SER A 305 -2.70 1.45 18.54
CA SER A 305 -1.87 2.45 17.86
C SER A 305 -2.66 3.28 16.86
N ASN A 306 -3.60 2.68 16.11
CA ASN A 306 -4.51 3.41 15.22
C ASN A 306 -5.37 4.44 15.99
N LEU A 307 -5.94 4.04 17.12
CA LEU A 307 -6.81 4.88 17.95
C LEU A 307 -6.06 6.03 18.62
N LEU A 308 -4.87 5.76 19.16
CA LEU A 308 -4.10 6.75 19.92
C LEU A 308 -3.33 7.72 19.02
N MET A 309 -2.88 7.28 17.84
CA MET A 309 -2.10 8.10 16.92
C MET A 309 -2.96 8.84 15.89
N LEU A 310 -4.23 8.46 15.71
CA LEU A 310 -5.17 9.12 14.80
C LEU A 310 -4.58 9.32 13.39
N ASN A 311 -4.41 10.57 12.94
CA ASN A 311 -3.85 10.90 11.63
C ASN A 311 -2.33 10.68 11.51
N ASP A 312 -1.65 10.44 12.64
CA ASP A 312 -0.22 10.13 12.69
C ASP A 312 0.04 8.62 12.75
N SER A 313 -1.01 7.79 12.75
CA SER A 313 -0.86 6.34 12.61
C SER A 313 -0.33 5.98 11.20
N PRO A 314 0.32 4.82 11.02
CA PRO A 314 0.71 4.40 9.68
C PRO A 314 -0.50 4.15 8.77
N MET A 315 -0.27 4.08 7.46
CA MET A 315 -1.33 3.77 6.50
C MET A 315 -1.86 2.35 6.68
N LEU A 316 -3.17 2.16 6.49
CA LEU A 316 -3.79 0.83 6.40
C LEU A 316 -3.38 0.12 5.10
N TRP A 317 -2.15 -0.36 5.10
CA TRP A 317 -1.49 -1.07 4.03
C TRP A 317 -0.89 -2.36 4.59
N PHE A 318 -1.46 -3.49 4.21
CA PHE A 318 -1.15 -4.81 4.78
C PHE A 318 -0.95 -5.85 3.69
N TYR A 319 -0.11 -6.84 3.99
CA TYR A 319 -0.11 -8.10 3.28
C TYR A 319 -1.24 -8.97 3.81
N LEU A 320 -1.95 -9.66 2.92
CA LEU A 320 -3.02 -10.59 3.24
C LEU A 320 -2.70 -11.98 2.70
N GLN A 321 -3.30 -13.00 3.32
CA GLN A 321 -3.40 -14.34 2.75
C GLN A 321 -4.82 -14.87 2.88
N ARG A 322 -5.12 -16.01 2.24
CA ARG A 322 -6.36 -16.74 2.47
C ARG A 322 -6.34 -17.43 3.82
N LYS A 323 -7.50 -17.51 4.49
CA LYS A 323 -7.64 -18.26 5.75
C LYS A 323 -7.43 -19.76 5.60
N ASP A 324 -7.61 -20.29 4.39
CA ASP A 324 -7.34 -21.68 4.02
C ASP A 324 -5.94 -21.87 3.41
N ALA A 325 -5.04 -20.88 3.58
CA ALA A 325 -3.67 -21.00 3.11
C ALA A 325 -2.97 -22.18 3.78
N PRO A 326 -2.11 -22.94 3.06
CA PRO A 326 -1.36 -24.04 3.66
C PRO A 326 -0.38 -23.61 4.75
N ALA A 327 0.06 -22.34 4.73
CA ALA A 327 0.95 -21.79 5.73
C ALA A 327 0.15 -21.05 6.80
N GLU A 328 0.46 -21.32 8.06
CA GLU A 328 -0.11 -20.60 9.19
C GLU A 328 0.32 -19.12 9.18
N ARG A 329 -0.57 -18.26 9.66
CA ARG A 329 -0.29 -16.83 9.81
C ARG A 329 0.70 -16.61 10.96
N LEU A 330 1.88 -16.10 10.63
CA LEU A 330 2.91 -15.73 11.60
C LEU A 330 2.54 -14.43 12.33
N SER A 331 2.75 -14.39 13.65
CA SER A 331 2.69 -13.14 14.40
C SER A 331 3.94 -12.27 14.18
N GLU A 332 3.87 -10.99 14.54
CA GLU A 332 5.08 -10.13 14.53
C GLU A 332 6.20 -10.72 15.41
N ARG A 333 5.83 -11.39 16.51
CA ARG A 333 6.80 -12.07 17.39
C ARG A 333 7.42 -13.28 16.69
N ASP A 334 6.63 -14.11 16.00
CA ASP A 334 7.15 -15.25 15.23
C ASP A 334 8.09 -14.79 14.12
N ILE A 335 7.75 -13.71 13.42
CA ILE A 335 8.60 -13.10 12.39
C ILE A 335 9.90 -12.58 13.01
N CYS A 336 9.85 -11.94 14.18
CA CYS A 336 11.03 -11.50 14.92
C CYS A 336 11.91 -12.66 15.38
N GLU A 337 11.33 -13.76 15.86
CA GLU A 337 12.08 -14.96 16.23
C GLU A 337 12.71 -15.63 15.00
N GLY A 338 12.00 -15.69 13.87
CA GLY A 338 12.55 -16.14 12.60
C GLY A 338 13.71 -15.28 12.11
N PHE A 339 13.61 -13.96 12.27
CA PHE A 339 14.70 -13.02 11.99
C PHE A 339 15.92 -13.32 12.88
N LEU A 340 15.72 -13.50 14.19
CA LEU A 340 16.80 -13.84 15.12
C LEU A 340 17.48 -15.18 14.81
N ALA A 341 16.71 -16.17 14.36
CA ALA A 341 17.20 -17.49 14.00
C ALA A 341 17.94 -17.54 12.66
N SER A 342 17.67 -16.59 11.77
CA SER A 342 18.21 -16.57 10.41
C SER A 342 19.60 -15.94 10.33
N LYS A 343 20.33 -16.28 9.26
CA LYS A 343 21.62 -15.68 8.92
C LYS A 343 21.44 -14.67 7.78
N PHE A 344 22.22 -13.60 7.80
CA PHE A 344 22.09 -12.51 6.83
C PHE A 344 23.43 -12.06 6.29
N ALA A 345 23.45 -11.69 5.01
CA ALA A 345 24.56 -10.98 4.39
C ALA A 345 24.18 -9.53 4.09
N LYS A 346 25.17 -8.64 4.07
CA LYS A 346 25.00 -7.27 3.57
C LYS A 346 24.60 -7.31 2.11
N ASN A 347 23.56 -6.56 1.77
CA ASN A 347 22.96 -6.55 0.46
C ASN A 347 23.13 -5.18 -0.19
N THR A 348 23.63 -5.18 -1.43
CA THR A 348 23.51 -4.07 -2.35
C THR A 348 23.24 -4.61 -3.74
N PHE A 349 22.47 -3.88 -4.55
CA PHE A 349 22.16 -4.33 -5.91
C PHE A 349 21.98 -3.15 -6.88
N PRO A 350 22.31 -3.34 -8.17
CA PRO A 350 22.14 -2.31 -9.17
C PRO A 350 20.67 -2.12 -9.53
N VAL A 351 20.23 -0.86 -9.62
CA VAL A 351 18.90 -0.48 -10.09
C VAL A 351 19.05 0.45 -11.29
N LYS A 352 18.51 0.01 -12.42
CA LYS A 352 18.37 0.82 -13.62
C LYS A 352 17.14 1.70 -13.49
N ASN A 353 17.11 2.87 -14.14
CA ASN A 353 15.96 3.77 -14.04
C ASN A 353 15.54 4.25 -15.41
N HIS A 354 14.25 4.14 -15.73
CA HIS A 354 13.66 4.88 -16.83
C HIS A 354 13.25 6.26 -16.31
N VAL A 355 13.71 7.33 -16.96
CA VAL A 355 13.48 8.72 -16.54
C VAL A 355 12.70 9.47 -17.60
N ILE A 356 11.78 10.33 -17.17
CA ILE A 356 11.03 11.18 -18.09
C ILE A 356 11.93 12.32 -18.61
N ASN A 357 11.98 12.48 -19.93
CA ASN A 357 12.73 13.57 -20.57
C ASN A 357 11.86 14.83 -20.76
N LEU A 358 12.48 15.92 -21.23
CA LEU A 358 11.79 17.19 -21.50
C LEU A 358 10.66 17.08 -22.54
N LYS A 359 10.63 16.02 -23.36
CA LYS A 359 9.57 15.74 -24.34
C LYS A 359 8.43 14.92 -23.74
N GLY A 360 8.45 14.61 -22.44
CA GLY A 360 7.42 13.82 -21.77
C GLY A 360 7.43 12.34 -22.15
N THR A 361 8.60 11.80 -22.54
CA THR A 361 8.78 10.39 -22.88
C THR A 361 9.81 9.74 -21.96
N TYR A 362 9.60 8.48 -21.61
CA TYR A 362 10.53 7.72 -20.77
C TYR A 362 11.67 7.15 -21.61
N ALA A 363 12.89 7.28 -21.12
CA ALA A 363 14.08 6.65 -21.68
C ALA A 363 14.91 6.04 -20.54
N LEU A 364 15.66 4.98 -20.84
CA LEU A 364 16.60 4.41 -19.88
C LEU A 364 17.70 5.42 -19.56
N SER A 365 17.96 5.65 -18.28
CA SER A 365 19.06 6.48 -17.79
C SER A 365 20.40 5.78 -18.00
N ASP A 366 21.41 6.51 -18.44
CA ASP A 366 22.80 6.02 -18.53
C ASP A 366 23.42 5.74 -17.15
N ARG A 367 22.80 6.25 -16.08
CA ARG A 367 23.21 6.01 -14.71
C ARG A 367 22.49 4.80 -14.12
N THR A 368 23.28 3.84 -13.63
CA THR A 368 22.82 2.78 -12.74
C THR A 368 23.06 3.22 -11.30
N LEU A 369 22.05 3.08 -10.44
CA LEU A 369 22.14 3.40 -9.02
C LEU A 369 22.42 2.12 -8.23
N THR A 370 23.17 2.22 -7.13
CA THR A 370 23.32 1.12 -6.18
C THR A 370 22.29 1.29 -5.07
N TYR A 371 21.45 0.29 -4.86
CA TYR A 371 20.48 0.26 -3.77
C TYR A 371 20.98 -0.62 -2.61
N PRO A 372 20.67 -0.29 -1.34
CA PRO A 372 19.95 0.92 -0.89
C PRO A 372 20.70 2.22 -1.27
N LEU A 373 19.97 3.30 -1.59
CA LEU A 373 20.60 4.55 -2.06
C LEU A 373 21.53 5.17 -1.01
N ILE A 374 21.05 5.23 0.24
CA ILE A 374 21.88 5.53 1.39
C ILE A 374 22.62 4.24 1.73
N GLN A 375 23.95 4.26 1.68
CA GLN A 375 24.77 3.02 1.74
C GLN A 375 24.89 2.43 3.16
N ALA A 376 24.32 3.08 4.17
CA ALA A 376 24.27 2.59 5.54
C ALA A 376 22.97 3.02 6.24
N PRO A 377 22.42 2.21 7.17
CA PRO A 377 21.24 2.59 7.94
C PRO A 377 21.47 3.88 8.72
N THR A 378 20.44 4.73 8.79
CA THR A 378 20.48 6.01 9.52
C THR A 378 20.05 5.87 10.98
N ASP A 379 19.20 4.89 11.29
CA ASP A 379 18.83 4.56 12.66
C ASP A 379 20.02 3.97 13.43
N ALA A 380 20.22 4.44 14.66
CA ALA A 380 21.39 4.09 15.45
C ALA A 380 21.44 2.61 15.84
N LEU A 381 20.28 2.02 16.18
CA LEU A 381 20.18 0.62 16.55
C LEU A 381 20.40 -0.27 15.32
N ALA A 382 19.69 0.02 14.22
CA ALA A 382 19.83 -0.68 12.95
C ALA A 382 21.28 -0.62 12.44
N LYS A 383 21.93 0.55 12.53
CA LYS A 383 23.33 0.72 12.16
C LYS A 383 24.27 -0.15 13.01
N LYS A 384 24.07 -0.19 14.34
CA LYS A 384 24.89 -1.00 15.25
C LYS A 384 24.76 -2.50 14.94
N VAL A 385 23.55 -2.98 14.67
CA VAL A 385 23.31 -4.36 14.20
C VAL A 385 24.01 -4.59 12.86
N TRP A 386 23.80 -3.71 11.87
CA TRP A 386 24.38 -3.82 10.53
C TRP A 386 25.91 -3.82 10.51
N ASP A 387 26.56 -3.02 11.36
CA ASP A 387 28.02 -3.00 11.51
C ASP A 387 28.56 -4.34 12.03
N ALA A 388 27.78 -5.04 12.88
CA ALA A 388 28.15 -6.32 13.50
C ALA A 388 27.78 -7.57 12.66
N VAL A 389 27.05 -7.41 11.55
CA VAL A 389 26.59 -8.56 10.73
C VAL A 389 27.77 -9.38 10.22
N ASN A 390 27.67 -10.69 10.45
CA ASN A 390 28.55 -11.72 9.91
C ASN A 390 27.67 -12.81 9.28
N PRO A 391 27.84 -13.15 7.98
CA PRO A 391 27.02 -14.15 7.29
C PRO A 391 27.06 -15.56 7.91
N GLU A 392 28.08 -15.87 8.71
CA GLU A 392 28.20 -17.16 9.39
C GLU A 392 27.40 -17.25 10.69
N LEU A 393 26.98 -16.10 11.23
CA LEU A 393 26.29 -16.01 12.51
C LEU A 393 24.79 -15.81 12.31
N THR A 394 24.01 -16.38 13.23
CA THR A 394 22.59 -16.04 13.37
C THR A 394 22.44 -14.59 13.83
N MET A 395 21.31 -13.96 13.51
CA MET A 395 21.07 -12.59 13.95
C MET A 395 21.01 -12.47 15.49
N ARG A 396 20.63 -13.53 16.21
CA ARG A 396 20.72 -13.57 17.68
C ARG A 396 22.16 -13.43 18.18
N GLU A 397 23.11 -14.11 17.55
CA GLU A 397 24.54 -13.96 17.86
C GLU A 397 25.05 -12.58 17.47
N VAL A 398 24.59 -12.03 16.35
CA VAL A 398 24.91 -10.64 15.94
C VAL A 398 24.42 -9.63 16.99
N PHE A 399 23.20 -9.78 17.52
CA PHE A 399 22.70 -8.93 18.61
C PHE A 399 23.56 -9.03 19.87
N ALA A 400 23.98 -10.25 20.25
CA ALA A 400 24.87 -10.46 21.39
C ALA A 400 26.23 -9.80 21.19
N LEU A 401 26.84 -9.95 19.99
CA LEU A 401 28.10 -9.29 19.64
C LEU A 401 27.99 -7.77 19.62
N ALA A 402 26.86 -7.25 19.15
CA ALA A 402 26.56 -5.82 19.16
C ALA A 402 26.23 -5.30 20.58
N GLY A 403 26.12 -6.16 21.60
CA GLY A 403 25.71 -5.78 22.95
C GLY A 403 24.33 -5.10 22.94
N ILE A 404 23.37 -5.69 22.22
CA ILE A 404 21.98 -5.24 22.14
C ILE A 404 21.10 -6.34 22.73
N GLU A 405 20.25 -5.97 23.69
CA GLU A 405 19.25 -6.90 24.22
C GLU A 405 18.17 -7.19 23.17
N PRO A 406 17.86 -8.46 22.86
CA PRO A 406 16.90 -8.84 21.83
C PRO A 406 15.45 -8.73 22.32
N THR A 407 15.05 -7.56 22.82
CA THR A 407 13.64 -7.27 23.13
C THR A 407 12.82 -7.19 21.85
N PHE A 408 11.51 -7.46 21.92
CA PHE A 408 10.63 -7.38 20.75
C PHE A 408 10.76 -6.04 20.01
N GLN A 409 10.79 -4.92 20.73
CA GLN A 409 10.93 -3.59 20.14
C GLN A 409 12.25 -3.42 19.38
N ASN A 410 13.38 -3.83 19.97
CA ASN A 410 14.69 -3.73 19.34
C ASN A 410 14.78 -4.61 18.09
N VAL A 411 14.26 -5.83 18.19
CA VAL A 411 14.29 -6.81 17.11
C VAL A 411 13.38 -6.40 15.97
N ASN A 412 12.15 -5.96 16.25
CA ASN A 412 11.21 -5.52 15.23
C ASN A 412 11.72 -4.24 14.52
N ASN A 413 12.28 -3.28 15.26
CA ASN A 413 12.88 -2.08 14.67
C ASN A 413 14.06 -2.43 13.74
N ALA A 414 14.98 -3.28 14.21
CA ALA A 414 16.12 -3.73 13.41
C ALA A 414 15.65 -4.46 12.14
N ARG A 415 14.70 -5.40 12.27
CA ARG A 415 14.13 -6.13 11.15
C ARG A 415 13.55 -5.19 10.10
N ILE A 416 12.67 -4.26 10.51
CA ILE A 416 12.02 -3.29 9.62
C ILE A 416 13.07 -2.46 8.86
N GLN A 417 14.06 -1.94 9.58
CA GLN A 417 15.05 -1.02 9.04
C GLN A 417 16.25 -1.69 8.35
N LEU A 418 16.30 -3.02 8.29
CA LEU A 418 17.43 -3.74 7.69
C LEU A 418 17.04 -4.76 6.62
N THR A 419 15.82 -5.32 6.66
CA THR A 419 15.46 -6.49 5.83
C THR A 419 14.25 -6.28 4.92
N THR A 420 13.58 -5.13 5.02
CA THR A 420 12.35 -4.91 4.24
C THR A 420 12.64 -4.35 2.85
N SER A 421 11.65 -4.41 1.96
CA SER A 421 11.71 -3.80 0.63
C SER A 421 12.03 -2.29 0.65
N ALA A 422 11.67 -1.60 1.74
CA ALA A 422 12.00 -0.18 1.95
C ALA A 422 13.44 0.04 2.43
N PHE A 423 14.00 -0.92 3.18
CA PHE A 423 15.34 -0.84 3.75
C PHE A 423 16.13 -2.13 3.47
N PRO A 424 16.49 -2.43 2.21
CA PRO A 424 17.04 -3.73 1.82
C PRO A 424 18.54 -3.85 2.07
N TYR A 425 19.00 -3.51 3.29
CA TYR A 425 20.41 -3.54 3.69
C TYR A 425 20.96 -4.95 3.90
N LEU A 426 20.09 -5.90 4.26
CA LEU A 426 20.41 -7.28 4.56
C LEU A 426 19.51 -8.24 3.77
N LEU A 427 20.09 -9.36 3.36
CA LEU A 427 19.40 -10.45 2.68
C LEU A 427 19.66 -11.77 3.42
N ALA A 428 18.59 -12.51 3.73
CA ALA A 428 18.64 -13.83 4.33
C ALA A 428 19.42 -14.80 3.43
N GLN A 429 20.17 -15.70 4.04
CA GLN A 429 21.07 -16.65 3.37
C GLN A 429 20.43 -18.02 3.16
#